data_AF-A0A5B9QEK1-F1
#
_entry.id   AF-A0A5B9QEK1-F1
#
_cell.length_a   1.000
_cell.length_b   1.000
_cell.length_c   1.000
_cell.angle_alpha   90.00
_cell.angle_beta   90.00
_cell.angle_gamma   90.00
#
_symmetry.space_group_name_H-M   'P 1'
#
loop_
_entity.id
_entity.type
_entity.pdbx_description
1 polymer ?
#
loop_
_entity_poly.entity_id
_entity_poly.type
_entity_poly.pdbx_seq_one_letter_code
_entity_poly.pdbx_strand_id
1 'polypeptide(L)'
;MSAVKNCSPSHESKWNSVKRGAAYSLAAGAAVTTIASDADAQVVYSGLQNIAIGQFSSQNLNLDGDAYNDILLKNYVFGGGNYQGAYVNFAPGKVVGFNAGLNYVSALGAGFLVDSVATTGGPFSASMAYASNPNSQFDNVTDAYIGLEFPINATSHFGWIRVDIDNAAGTFLIKDWAYESQPGVGIHTGEIPEPSTLGLLAAGALGVAALRRKKRESNLS
;
A
#
# COMPACT_ATOMS: atom_id res chain seq x y z
N MET A 1 66.48 49.40 -67.17
CA MET A 1 65.24 49.21 -66.38
C MET A 1 65.65 49.16 -64.92
N SER A 2 65.95 50.29 -64.28
CA SER A 2 65.04 51.25 -63.63
C SER A 2 64.26 50.66 -62.45
N ALA A 3 64.60 51.18 -61.27
CA ALA A 3 63.95 50.97 -59.99
C ALA A 3 62.62 51.74 -59.88
N VAL A 4 61.90 51.56 -58.75
CA VAL A 4 61.36 52.61 -57.85
C VAL A 4 60.07 52.17 -57.13
N LYS A 5 60.20 52.07 -55.80
CA LYS A 5 59.32 52.43 -54.65
C LYS A 5 57.89 52.99 -54.81
N ASN A 6 57.10 52.64 -53.76
CA ASN A 6 56.03 53.40 -53.04
C ASN A 6 54.66 53.54 -53.75
N CYS A 7 53.50 53.61 -53.08
CA CYS A 7 53.12 54.06 -51.73
C CYS A 7 51.73 53.49 -51.32
N SER A 8 51.47 53.31 -50.03
CA SER A 8 50.12 53.14 -49.41
C SER A 8 49.42 54.51 -49.24
N PRO A 9 48.10 54.65 -48.90
CA PRO A 9 47.57 54.39 -47.54
C PRO A 9 46.07 53.96 -47.45
N SER A 10 45.67 53.27 -46.37
CA SER A 10 44.77 53.73 -45.28
C SER A 10 43.30 53.29 -45.38
N HIS A 11 42.85 52.46 -44.44
CA HIS A 11 41.95 52.90 -43.36
C HIS A 11 41.72 51.75 -42.35
N GLU A 12 42.31 51.96 -41.17
CA GLU A 12 41.69 51.84 -39.84
C GLU A 12 40.81 50.64 -39.45
N SER A 13 41.33 50.00 -38.41
CA SER A 13 40.69 49.16 -37.40
C SER A 13 39.28 49.57 -36.95
N LYS A 14 38.42 48.57 -36.73
CA LYS A 14 37.57 48.52 -35.53
C LYS A 14 37.51 47.11 -34.95
N TRP A 15 37.95 47.02 -33.70
CA TRP A 15 37.73 45.90 -32.78
C TRP A 15 36.26 45.80 -32.35
N ASN A 16 35.93 44.65 -31.74
CA ASN A 16 34.76 44.28 -30.91
C ASN A 16 33.78 43.32 -31.63
N SER A 17 33.30 42.21 -31.07
CA SER A 17 33.38 41.64 -29.72
C SER A 17 32.91 40.17 -29.80
N VAL A 18 33.46 39.31 -28.93
CA VAL A 18 33.07 37.91 -28.71
C VAL A 18 31.67 37.81 -28.09
N LYS A 19 30.78 36.94 -28.61
CA LYS A 19 29.75 36.21 -27.82
C LYS A 19 29.43 34.87 -28.52
N ARG A 20 30.03 33.74 -28.11
CA ARG A 20 29.50 32.74 -27.16
C ARG A 20 28.00 32.42 -27.37
N GLY A 21 27.71 31.42 -28.19
CA GLY A 21 26.48 30.62 -28.11
C GLY A 21 26.78 29.31 -27.40
N ALA A 22 26.88 29.35 -26.08
CA ALA A 22 26.96 28.15 -25.26
C ALA A 22 25.55 27.63 -24.98
N ALA A 23 25.33 26.36 -25.37
CA ALA A 23 24.55 25.30 -24.74
C ALA A 23 23.18 25.60 -24.10
N TYR A 24 22.22 24.71 -24.38
CA TYR A 24 21.48 24.04 -23.31
C TYR A 24 21.19 22.59 -23.72
N SER A 25 22.09 21.69 -23.34
CA SER A 25 21.76 20.27 -23.20
C SER A 25 20.82 20.14 -22.02
N LEU A 26 19.54 19.83 -22.24
CA LEU A 26 18.66 19.33 -21.18
C LEU A 26 18.99 17.86 -20.93
N ALA A 27 20.17 17.61 -20.35
CA ALA A 27 20.35 16.40 -19.57
C ALA A 27 19.69 16.70 -18.22
N ALA A 28 18.43 16.29 -18.06
CA ALA A 28 17.81 16.17 -16.75
C ALA A 28 18.60 15.11 -15.97
N GLY A 29 19.70 15.52 -15.35
CA GLY A 29 20.34 14.73 -14.31
C GLY A 29 19.35 14.66 -13.16
N ALA A 30 18.63 13.54 -13.06
CA ALA A 30 17.96 13.18 -11.82
C ALA A 30 19.07 13.06 -10.77
N ALA A 31 19.22 14.09 -9.94
CA ALA A 31 19.95 13.95 -8.69
C ALA A 31 19.15 12.93 -7.88
N VAL A 32 19.60 11.68 -7.87
CA VAL A 32 19.20 10.71 -6.85
C VAL A 32 19.84 11.20 -5.56
N THR A 33 19.19 12.16 -4.90
CA THR A 33 19.34 12.29 -3.47
C THR A 33 18.67 11.07 -2.89
N THR A 34 19.46 10.09 -2.45
CA THR A 34 19.01 9.12 -1.45
C THR A 34 18.76 9.91 -0.18
N ILE A 35 17.63 10.60 -0.13
CA ILE A 35 17.01 10.94 1.14
C ILE A 35 16.64 9.57 1.67
N ALA A 36 17.38 9.07 2.66
CA ALA A 36 16.81 8.07 3.56
C ALA A 36 15.63 8.79 4.22
N SER A 37 14.45 8.67 3.61
CA SER A 37 13.21 8.88 4.34
C SER A 37 13.11 7.71 5.31
N ASP A 38 12.67 8.00 6.53
CA ASP A 38 12.26 6.98 7.47
C ASP A 38 11.44 5.88 6.76
N ALA A 39 11.56 4.65 7.25
CA ALA A 39 10.81 3.51 6.76
C ALA A 39 9.31 3.86 6.72
N ASP A 40 8.86 4.23 5.52
CA ASP A 40 7.51 4.70 5.28
C ASP A 40 6.64 3.44 5.29
N ALA A 41 5.61 3.43 6.13
CA ALA A 41 4.62 2.37 6.19
C ALA A 41 4.11 2.10 4.76
N GLN A 42 4.37 0.91 4.24
CA GLN A 42 4.00 0.54 2.89
C GLN A 42 2.85 -0.46 3.00
N VAL A 43 1.65 0.10 3.12
CA VAL A 43 0.41 -0.66 3.00
C VAL A 43 0.33 -1.25 1.59
N VAL A 44 0.21 -2.57 1.51
CA VAL A 44 -0.04 -3.29 0.27
C VAL A 44 -1.50 -3.70 0.26
N TYR A 45 -2.25 -3.09 -0.67
CA TYR A 45 -3.68 -3.29 -0.81
C TYR A 45 -3.99 -4.16 -2.03
N SER A 46 -4.87 -5.14 -1.83
CA SER A 46 -5.31 -6.05 -2.89
C SER A 46 -6.20 -5.41 -3.96
N GLY A 47 -6.80 -4.25 -3.68
CA GLY A 47 -7.94 -3.78 -4.46
C GLY A 47 -9.23 -4.54 -4.12
N LEU A 48 -10.36 -4.16 -4.72
CA LEU A 48 -11.61 -4.91 -4.57
C LEU A 48 -11.52 -6.24 -5.31
N GLN A 49 -11.82 -7.33 -4.60
CA GLN A 49 -11.68 -8.71 -5.06
C GLN A 49 -13.04 -9.41 -5.14
N ASN A 50 -13.89 -9.25 -4.12
CA ASN A 50 -15.26 -9.81 -4.05
C ASN A 50 -15.31 -11.33 -4.31
N ILE A 51 -14.57 -12.08 -3.50
CA ILE A 51 -14.48 -13.54 -3.57
C ILE A 51 -15.52 -14.16 -2.64
N ALA A 52 -16.53 -14.81 -3.22
CA ALA A 52 -17.51 -15.56 -2.44
C ALA A 52 -16.98 -16.95 -2.07
N ILE A 53 -17.07 -17.33 -0.79
CA ILE A 53 -16.83 -18.69 -0.33
C ILE A 53 -18.17 -19.42 -0.30
N GLY A 54 -18.39 -20.35 -1.24
CA GLY A 54 -19.60 -21.17 -1.25
C GLY A 54 -19.74 -22.02 0.01
N GLN A 55 -20.97 -22.40 0.38
CA GLN A 55 -21.19 -23.35 1.46
C GLN A 55 -20.45 -24.68 1.17
N PHE A 56 -20.06 -25.38 2.23
CA PHE A 56 -19.25 -26.60 2.18
C PHE A 56 -17.85 -26.40 1.56
N SER A 57 -17.37 -25.16 1.49
CA SER A 57 -16.10 -24.81 0.87
C SER A 57 -15.21 -23.96 1.78
N SER A 58 -14.02 -23.68 1.31
CA SER A 58 -13.04 -22.84 1.98
C SER A 58 -12.19 -22.09 0.95
N GLN A 59 -11.71 -20.91 1.33
CA GLN A 59 -10.80 -20.10 0.52
C GLN A 59 -9.46 -19.99 1.22
N ASN A 60 -8.40 -20.45 0.57
CA ASN A 60 -7.04 -20.07 0.93
C ASN A 60 -6.75 -18.68 0.37
N LEU A 61 -6.29 -17.79 1.23
CA LEU A 61 -5.91 -16.44 0.85
C LEU A 61 -4.41 -16.26 1.05
N ASN A 62 -3.78 -15.74 0.00
CA ASN A 62 -2.39 -15.32 -0.02
C ASN A 62 -2.39 -13.79 -0.10
N LEU A 63 -1.97 -13.14 0.98
CA LEU A 63 -2.00 -11.70 1.17
C LEU A 63 -0.81 -11.04 0.49
N ASP A 64 0.38 -11.64 0.55
CA ASP A 64 1.64 -11.07 0.05
C ASP A 64 2.02 -11.53 -1.38
N GLY A 65 1.30 -12.51 -1.91
CA GLY A 65 1.48 -13.06 -3.25
C GLY A 65 2.64 -14.06 -3.37
N ASP A 66 3.11 -14.63 -2.26
CA ASP A 66 4.23 -15.58 -2.28
C ASP A 66 3.79 -17.02 -2.68
N ALA A 67 4.62 -18.04 -2.43
CA ALA A 67 4.29 -19.43 -2.79
C ALA A 67 3.36 -20.12 -1.78
N TYR A 68 3.07 -19.48 -0.66
CA TYR A 68 2.35 -20.00 0.48
C TYR A 68 1.04 -19.24 0.67
N ASN A 69 0.05 -19.86 1.31
CA ASN A 69 -1.18 -19.15 1.66
C ASN A 69 -1.09 -18.76 3.12
N ASP A 70 -1.55 -17.57 3.49
CA ASP A 70 -1.42 -17.04 4.84
C ASP A 70 -2.57 -17.48 5.74
N ILE A 71 -3.79 -17.50 5.21
CA ILE A 71 -4.99 -17.80 5.98
C ILE A 71 -6.00 -18.60 5.17
N LEU A 72 -6.63 -19.57 5.82
CA LEU A 72 -7.75 -20.34 5.32
C LEU A 72 -9.04 -19.86 5.98
N LEU A 73 -9.98 -19.38 5.16
CA LEU A 73 -11.33 -19.00 5.58
C LEU A 73 -12.32 -20.11 5.19
N LYS A 74 -13.16 -20.53 6.13
CA LYS A 74 -14.06 -21.68 6.00
C LYS A 74 -15.50 -21.22 5.96
N ASN A 75 -16.29 -21.80 5.05
CA ASN A 75 -17.75 -21.67 5.03
C ASN A 75 -18.36 -23.07 4.95
N TYR A 76 -18.45 -23.73 6.10
CA TYR A 76 -18.88 -25.12 6.22
C TYR A 76 -20.29 -25.22 6.77
N VAL A 77 -20.82 -26.44 6.78
CA VAL A 77 -22.06 -26.80 7.46
C VAL A 77 -21.78 -27.99 8.35
N PHE A 78 -22.09 -27.86 9.63
CA PHE A 78 -22.03 -28.94 10.61
C PHE A 78 -23.44 -29.36 11.02
N GLY A 79 -23.56 -30.41 11.85
CA GLY A 79 -24.86 -30.92 12.30
C GLY A 79 -25.73 -29.90 13.03
N GLY A 80 -25.15 -28.81 13.57
CA GLY A 80 -25.88 -27.72 14.21
C GLY A 80 -26.09 -26.47 13.33
N GLY A 81 -25.69 -26.48 12.06
CA GLY A 81 -25.92 -25.38 11.13
C GLY A 81 -24.67 -24.88 10.41
N ASN A 82 -24.80 -23.71 9.79
CA ASN A 82 -23.73 -23.05 9.07
C ASN A 82 -22.61 -22.62 10.01
N TYR A 83 -21.37 -22.76 9.56
CA TYR A 83 -20.17 -22.47 10.32
C TYR A 83 -19.18 -21.67 9.48
N GLN A 84 -18.72 -20.54 10.02
CA GLN A 84 -17.58 -19.81 9.47
C GLN A 84 -16.43 -19.78 10.48
N GLY A 85 -15.22 -19.92 9.97
CA GLY A 85 -14.02 -19.95 10.79
C GLY A 85 -12.76 -19.57 10.03
N ALA A 86 -11.71 -19.29 10.78
CA ALA A 86 -10.42 -18.87 10.27
C ALA A 86 -9.30 -19.78 10.79
N TYR A 87 -8.29 -20.01 9.96
CA TYR A 87 -7.07 -20.71 10.31
C TYR A 87 -5.87 -20.02 9.66
N VAL A 88 -4.96 -19.45 10.45
CA VAL A 88 -3.71 -18.86 9.98
C VAL A 88 -2.69 -19.98 9.80
N ASN A 89 -2.09 -20.07 8.61
CA ASN A 89 -1.42 -21.29 8.16
C ASN A 89 -0.03 -21.51 8.78
N PHE A 90 0.66 -20.44 9.16
CA PHE A 90 2.05 -20.50 9.60
C PHE A 90 2.29 -19.70 10.89
N ALA A 91 3.14 -20.23 11.77
CA ALA A 91 3.59 -19.53 12.96
C ALA A 91 4.55 -18.39 12.60
N PRO A 92 4.52 -17.24 13.31
CA PRO A 92 3.77 -16.96 14.54
C PRO A 92 2.34 -16.43 14.33
N GLY A 93 1.77 -16.69 13.15
CA GLY A 93 0.52 -16.12 12.70
C GLY A 93 -0.69 -16.49 13.56
N LYS A 94 -1.57 -15.51 13.73
CA LYS A 94 -2.74 -15.55 14.62
C LYS A 94 -3.70 -14.43 14.25
N VAL A 95 -4.97 -14.60 14.58
CA VAL A 95 -5.99 -13.55 14.40
C VAL A 95 -6.11 -12.70 15.66
N VAL A 96 -6.59 -11.46 15.50
CA VAL A 96 -7.15 -10.69 16.60
C VAL A 96 -8.41 -11.43 17.08
N GLY A 97 -8.40 -11.87 18.33
CA GLY A 97 -9.40 -12.79 18.83
C GLY A 97 -9.33 -12.97 20.34
N PHE A 98 -10.22 -13.82 20.84
CA PHE A 98 -10.36 -14.08 22.27
C PHE A 98 -10.70 -15.54 22.54
N ASN A 99 -10.55 -15.96 23.80
CA ASN A 99 -10.96 -17.27 24.27
C ASN A 99 -12.14 -17.15 25.24
N ALA A 100 -13.20 -17.93 24.96
CA ALA A 100 -14.37 -18.09 25.84
C ALA A 100 -14.73 -19.58 25.91
N GLY A 101 -13.76 -20.41 26.33
CA GLY A 101 -13.83 -21.88 26.30
C GLY A 101 -13.50 -22.47 24.92
N LEU A 102 -13.77 -21.72 23.86
CA LEU A 102 -13.24 -21.92 22.50
C LEU A 102 -12.57 -20.64 22.02
N ASN A 103 -11.83 -20.73 20.92
CA ASN A 103 -11.19 -19.58 20.29
C ASN A 103 -12.14 -18.90 19.29
N TYR A 104 -12.20 -17.58 19.33
CA TYR A 104 -13.05 -16.76 18.48
C TYR A 104 -12.27 -15.65 17.80
N VAL A 105 -12.66 -15.31 16.58
CA VAL A 105 -12.18 -14.11 15.88
C VAL A 105 -12.99 -12.92 16.37
N SER A 106 -12.32 -11.80 16.65
CA SER A 106 -13.00 -10.54 16.96
C SER A 106 -13.46 -9.87 15.66
N ALA A 107 -14.73 -9.47 15.59
CA ALA A 107 -15.22 -8.64 14.49
C ALA A 107 -14.81 -7.18 14.71
N LEU A 108 -13.89 -6.70 13.87
CA LEU A 108 -13.33 -5.36 14.01
C LEU A 108 -14.10 -4.37 13.11
N GLY A 109 -14.27 -3.15 13.60
CA GLY A 109 -14.72 -2.02 12.80
C GLY A 109 -13.54 -1.29 12.15
N ALA A 110 -13.81 -0.48 11.12
CA ALA A 110 -12.78 0.32 10.44
C ALA A 110 -12.02 1.24 11.41
N GLY A 111 -10.74 1.46 11.14
CA GLY A 111 -9.85 2.28 11.96
C GLY A 111 -9.29 1.58 13.21
N PHE A 112 -9.67 0.33 13.48
CA PHE A 112 -9.03 -0.47 14.53
C PHE A 112 -7.57 -0.77 14.16
N LEU A 113 -6.63 -0.47 15.05
CA LEU A 113 -5.20 -0.77 14.88
C LEU A 113 -4.93 -2.27 15.10
N VAL A 114 -4.47 -2.96 14.06
CA VAL A 114 -3.97 -4.33 14.12
C VAL A 114 -2.45 -4.28 14.24
N ASP A 115 -1.94 -4.69 15.40
CA ASP A 115 -0.51 -4.72 15.70
C ASP A 115 -0.15 -5.91 16.61
N SER A 116 1.07 -5.92 17.12
CA SER A 116 1.55 -6.98 18.02
C SER A 116 0.75 -7.04 19.33
N VAL A 117 0.25 -5.91 19.83
CA VAL A 117 -0.53 -5.85 21.06
C VAL A 117 -1.92 -6.41 20.83
N ALA A 118 -2.60 -5.99 19.75
CA ALA A 118 -3.94 -6.45 19.39
C ALA A 118 -4.00 -7.96 19.11
N THR A 119 -2.91 -8.52 18.58
CA THR A 119 -2.81 -9.96 18.26
C THR A 119 -2.21 -10.78 19.40
N THR A 120 -1.74 -10.15 20.48
CA THR A 120 -1.12 -10.86 21.61
C THR A 120 -2.10 -11.86 22.24
N GLY A 121 -1.67 -13.13 22.35
CA GLY A 121 -2.52 -14.21 22.86
C GLY A 121 -3.64 -14.64 21.91
N GLY A 122 -3.69 -14.08 20.70
CA GLY A 122 -4.65 -14.41 19.66
C GLY A 122 -4.51 -15.86 19.17
N PRO A 123 -5.61 -16.50 18.76
CA PRO A 123 -5.59 -17.87 18.26
C PRO A 123 -5.16 -17.95 16.78
N PHE A 124 -4.43 -18.99 16.40
CA PHE A 124 -4.18 -19.31 14.98
C PHE A 124 -5.35 -20.05 14.33
N SER A 125 -6.28 -20.60 15.13
CA SER A 125 -7.50 -21.25 14.65
C SER A 125 -8.68 -20.83 15.51
N ALA A 126 -9.72 -20.26 14.90
CA ALA A 126 -10.84 -19.68 15.63
C ALA A 126 -12.16 -19.73 14.87
N SER A 127 -13.25 -19.79 15.64
CA SER A 127 -14.62 -19.66 15.16
C SER A 127 -14.96 -18.20 14.88
N MET A 128 -15.71 -17.93 13.82
CA MET A 128 -16.21 -16.58 13.50
C MET A 128 -17.72 -16.49 13.73
N ALA A 129 -18.45 -17.48 13.20
CA ALA A 129 -19.90 -17.58 13.30
C ALA A 129 -20.35 -19.04 13.33
N TYR A 130 -21.32 -19.32 14.17
CA TYR A 130 -21.98 -20.62 14.29
C TYR A 130 -23.32 -20.42 14.97
N ALA A 131 -24.38 -21.01 14.41
CA ALA A 131 -25.75 -20.79 14.85
C ALA A 131 -25.91 -20.94 16.37
N SER A 132 -26.60 -19.96 16.99
CA SER A 132 -26.91 -19.94 18.43
C SER A 132 -25.71 -19.93 19.37
N ASN A 133 -24.50 -19.60 18.89
CA ASN A 133 -23.34 -19.41 19.75
C ASN A 133 -23.24 -17.95 20.21
N PRO A 134 -23.38 -17.64 21.51
CA PRO A 134 -23.40 -16.27 22.01
C PRO A 134 -22.05 -15.54 21.90
N ASN A 135 -20.96 -16.24 21.60
CA ASN A 135 -19.64 -15.64 21.43
C ASN A 135 -19.30 -15.36 19.96
N SER A 136 -20.12 -15.80 19.00
CA SER A 136 -19.94 -15.47 17.59
C SER A 136 -20.06 -13.96 17.37
N GLN A 137 -19.13 -13.38 16.63
CA GLN A 137 -19.15 -11.95 16.30
C GLN A 137 -19.42 -11.67 14.82
N PHE A 138 -19.52 -12.71 13.99
CA PHE A 138 -19.74 -12.60 12.54
C PHE A 138 -21.08 -13.21 12.08
N ASP A 139 -22.07 -13.38 12.97
CA ASP A 139 -23.33 -14.06 12.61
C ASP A 139 -24.11 -13.32 11.50
N ASN A 140 -24.07 -12.00 11.49
CA ASN A 140 -24.61 -11.16 10.42
C ASN A 140 -23.90 -9.81 10.40
N VAL A 141 -22.89 -9.68 9.55
CA VAL A 141 -22.04 -8.49 9.46
C VAL A 141 -21.86 -8.03 8.02
N THR A 142 -21.71 -6.72 7.87
CA THR A 142 -21.36 -6.07 6.61
C THR A 142 -20.19 -5.12 6.87
N ASP A 143 -19.17 -5.17 6.03
CA ASP A 143 -17.95 -4.36 6.16
C ASP A 143 -17.22 -4.54 7.51
N ALA A 144 -17.24 -5.77 8.04
CA ALA A 144 -16.45 -6.14 9.22
C ALA A 144 -15.05 -6.60 8.81
N TYR A 145 -14.10 -6.44 9.72
CA TYR A 145 -12.70 -6.77 9.47
C TYR A 145 -12.22 -7.92 10.36
N ILE A 146 -11.46 -8.83 9.76
CA ILE A 146 -10.61 -9.80 10.43
C ILE A 146 -9.22 -9.19 10.50
N GLY A 147 -8.71 -8.94 11.70
CA GLY A 147 -7.30 -8.56 11.90
C GLY A 147 -6.43 -9.79 12.09
N LEU A 148 -5.23 -9.82 11.50
CA LEU A 148 -4.30 -10.94 11.68
C LEU A 148 -2.84 -10.49 11.70
N GLU A 149 -2.04 -11.29 12.40
CA GLU A 149 -0.59 -11.39 12.23
C GLU A 149 -0.31 -12.61 11.36
N PHE A 150 0.63 -12.49 10.42
CA PHE A 150 1.10 -13.59 9.59
C PHE A 150 2.60 -13.42 9.26
N PRO A 151 3.34 -14.53 9.05
CA PRO A 151 4.75 -14.45 8.70
C PRO A 151 4.97 -14.19 7.21
N ILE A 152 5.80 -13.20 6.87
CA ILE A 152 6.47 -13.12 5.56
C ILE A 152 7.95 -13.42 5.81
N ASN A 153 8.49 -14.45 5.16
CA ASN A 153 9.86 -14.93 5.42
C ASN A 153 10.15 -15.13 6.94
N ALA A 154 9.21 -15.76 7.65
CA ALA A 154 9.26 -16.01 9.10
C ALA A 154 9.28 -14.76 10.01
N THR A 155 9.00 -13.57 9.47
CA THR A 155 8.93 -12.32 10.23
C THR A 155 7.48 -11.84 10.29
N SER A 156 7.03 -11.32 11.44
CA SER A 156 5.63 -10.92 11.63
C SER A 156 5.25 -9.67 10.83
N HIS A 157 4.14 -9.78 10.10
CA HIS A 157 3.43 -8.68 9.45
C HIS A 157 1.98 -8.66 9.93
N PHE A 158 1.35 -7.49 9.83
CA PHE A 158 -0.02 -7.29 10.24
C PHE A 158 -0.89 -6.93 9.06
N GLY A 159 -2.11 -7.44 9.06
CA GLY A 159 -3.07 -7.22 7.99
C GLY A 159 -4.51 -7.18 8.47
N TRP A 160 -5.38 -6.88 7.53
CA TRP A 160 -6.81 -6.97 7.70
C TRP A 160 -7.48 -7.56 6.46
N ILE A 161 -8.62 -8.22 6.67
CA ILE A 161 -9.47 -8.76 5.60
C ILE A 161 -10.89 -8.27 5.85
N ARG A 162 -11.50 -7.58 4.88
CA ARG A 162 -12.87 -7.09 4.98
C ARG A 162 -13.85 -8.10 4.41
N VAL A 163 -14.91 -8.36 5.17
CA VAL A 163 -15.86 -9.43 4.86
C VAL A 163 -17.30 -9.01 5.09
N ASP A 164 -18.20 -9.62 4.32
CA ASP A 164 -19.63 -9.67 4.60
C ASP A 164 -20.00 -11.14 4.92
N ILE A 165 -20.68 -11.38 6.03
CA ILE A 165 -21.11 -12.72 6.44
C ILE A 165 -22.57 -12.65 6.89
N ASP A 166 -23.39 -13.54 6.35
CA ASP A 166 -24.71 -13.88 6.88
C ASP A 166 -24.69 -15.38 7.19
N ASN A 167 -24.50 -15.72 8.46
CA ASN A 167 -24.44 -17.10 8.92
C ASN A 167 -25.76 -17.82 8.70
N ALA A 168 -26.91 -17.15 8.87
CA ALA A 168 -28.22 -17.77 8.67
C ALA A 168 -28.43 -18.17 7.21
N ALA A 169 -28.01 -17.33 6.27
CA ALA A 169 -28.00 -17.63 4.84
C ALA A 169 -26.81 -18.49 4.39
N GLY A 170 -25.81 -18.69 5.25
CA GLY A 170 -24.58 -19.43 4.94
C GLY A 170 -23.73 -18.72 3.89
N THR A 171 -23.77 -17.39 3.84
CA THR A 171 -23.00 -16.58 2.89
C THR A 171 -21.73 -16.04 3.54
N PHE A 172 -20.66 -16.00 2.77
CA PHE A 172 -19.37 -15.44 3.18
C PHE A 172 -18.71 -14.83 1.94
N LEU A 173 -18.56 -13.51 1.95
CA LEU A 173 -17.89 -12.73 0.91
C LEU A 173 -16.63 -12.08 1.47
N ILE A 174 -15.47 -12.35 0.86
CA ILE A 174 -14.24 -11.59 1.06
C ILE A 174 -14.27 -10.42 0.07
N LYS A 175 -14.24 -9.18 0.56
CA LYS A 175 -14.31 -8.00 -0.29
C LYS A 175 -12.93 -7.60 -0.78
N ASP A 176 -12.01 -7.43 0.16
CA ASP A 176 -10.64 -7.03 -0.04
C ASP A 176 -9.80 -7.26 1.23
N TRP A 177 -8.51 -7.01 1.11
CA TRP A 177 -7.53 -7.09 2.20
C TRP A 177 -6.37 -6.14 1.96
N ALA A 178 -5.70 -5.77 3.05
CA ALA A 178 -4.39 -5.11 2.99
C ALA A 178 -3.48 -5.61 4.12
N TYR A 179 -2.19 -5.40 3.95
CA TYR A 179 -1.19 -5.64 4.99
C TYR A 179 -0.10 -4.58 4.97
N GLU A 180 0.59 -4.44 6.10
CA GLU A 180 1.79 -3.61 6.22
C GLU A 180 3.02 -4.42 5.82
N SER A 181 3.69 -4.01 4.75
CA SER A 181 4.87 -4.71 4.23
C SER A 181 6.15 -4.44 5.01
N GLN A 182 6.16 -3.47 5.91
CA GLN A 182 7.22 -3.31 6.89
C GLN A 182 7.03 -4.27 8.09
N PRO A 183 8.03 -5.12 8.40
CA PRO A 183 7.93 -6.03 9.53
C PRO A 183 7.63 -5.32 10.86
N GLY A 184 6.70 -5.88 11.63
CA GLY A 184 6.37 -5.42 12.98
C GLY A 184 5.59 -4.10 13.07
N VAL A 185 5.29 -3.45 11.94
CA VAL A 185 4.49 -2.21 11.91
C VAL A 185 3.01 -2.54 11.77
N GLY A 186 2.20 -2.01 12.69
CA GLY A 186 0.76 -2.24 12.69
C GLY A 186 0.03 -1.47 11.58
N ILE A 187 -1.18 -1.93 11.25
CA ILE A 187 -2.03 -1.35 10.19
C ILE A 187 -3.43 -1.08 10.74
N HIS A 188 -4.06 0.02 10.32
CA HIS A 188 -5.46 0.27 10.67
C HIS A 188 -6.39 -0.49 9.71
N THR A 189 -7.42 -1.12 10.24
CA THR A 189 -8.45 -1.77 9.43
C THR A 189 -9.10 -0.79 8.45
N GLY A 190 -9.13 -1.16 7.16
CA GLY A 190 -9.63 -0.30 6.09
C GLY A 190 -8.64 0.76 5.60
N GLU A 191 -7.43 0.80 6.16
CA GLU A 191 -6.34 1.62 5.64
C GLU A 191 -5.90 1.13 4.26
N ILE A 192 -5.91 2.03 3.29
CA ILE A 192 -5.45 1.78 1.92
C ILE A 192 -4.42 2.87 1.57
N PRO A 193 -3.48 2.61 0.65
CA PRO A 193 -2.51 3.61 0.23
C PRO A 193 -3.23 4.89 -0.22
N GLU A 194 -2.80 6.04 0.31
CA GLU A 194 -3.34 7.30 -0.17
C GLU A 194 -3.13 7.38 -1.69
N PRO A 195 -4.18 7.68 -2.47
CA PRO A 195 -4.02 7.87 -3.90
C PRO A 195 -2.92 8.90 -4.11
N SER A 196 -1.97 8.61 -4.99
CA SER A 196 -0.77 9.39 -5.30
C SER A 196 -1.03 10.85 -5.75
N THR A 197 -2.27 11.33 -5.68
CA THR A 197 -2.71 12.73 -5.77
C THR A 197 -1.89 13.71 -4.94
N LEU A 198 -1.39 13.35 -3.75
CA LEU A 198 -0.45 14.22 -3.02
C LEU A 198 0.90 14.34 -3.75
N GLY A 199 1.42 13.23 -4.29
CA GLY A 199 2.60 13.24 -5.15
C GLY A 199 2.38 14.04 -6.45
N LEU A 200 1.20 13.90 -7.06
CA LEU A 200 0.81 14.67 -8.25
C LEU A 200 0.66 16.18 -7.95
N LEU A 201 0.12 16.53 -6.78
CA LEU A 201 -0.03 17.91 -6.32
C LEU A 201 1.34 18.55 -6.06
N ALA A 202 2.25 17.84 -5.40
CA ALA A 202 3.61 18.32 -5.17
C ALA A 202 4.37 18.54 -6.49
N ALA A 203 4.28 17.59 -7.42
CA ALA A 203 4.86 17.71 -8.76
C ALA A 203 4.23 18.88 -9.55
N GLY A 204 2.91 19.05 -9.47
CA GLY A 204 2.18 20.16 -10.08
C GLY A 204 2.60 21.52 -9.52
N ALA A 205 2.75 21.64 -8.20
CA ALA A 205 3.16 22.88 -7.55
C ALA A 205 4.60 23.29 -7.92
N LEU A 206 5.52 22.32 -8.01
CA LEU A 206 6.89 22.56 -8.47
C LEU A 206 6.93 22.97 -9.94
N GLY A 207 6.13 22.33 -10.80
CA GLY A 207 5.97 22.72 -12.20
C GLY A 207 5.45 24.15 -12.36
N VAL A 208 4.42 24.53 -11.59
CA VAL A 208 3.87 25.90 -11.61
C VAL A 208 4.87 26.93 -11.08
N ALA A 209 5.63 26.61 -10.03
CA ALA A 209 6.65 27.50 -9.49
C ALA A 209 7.78 27.76 -10.50
N ALA A 210 8.24 26.71 -11.20
CA ALA A 210 9.24 26.83 -12.26
C ALA A 210 8.74 27.69 -13.44
N LEU A 211 7.49 27.52 -13.86
CA LEU A 211 6.87 28.33 -14.91
C LEU A 211 6.73 29.81 -14.53
N ARG A 212 6.36 30.09 -13.27
CA ARG A 212 6.23 31.47 -12.76
C ARG A 212 7.58 32.20 -12.70
N ARG A 213 8.67 31.49 -12.39
CA ARG A 213 10.03 32.04 -12.39
C ARG A 213 10.47 32.48 -13.78
N LYS A 214 10.26 31.62 -14.78
CA LYS A 214 10.61 31.90 -16.19
C LYS A 214 9.88 33.13 -16.75
N LYS A 215 8.63 33.36 -16.36
CA LYS A 215 7.81 34.51 -16.83
C LYS A 215 8.25 35.86 -16.22
N ARG A 216 8.87 35.86 -15.05
CA ARG A 216 9.44 37.08 -14.45
C ARG A 216 10.76 37.49 -15.09
N GLU A 217 11.58 36.52 -15.47
CA GLU A 217 12.87 36.76 -16.12
C GLU A 217 12.70 37.28 -17.57
N SER A 218 11.64 36.87 -18.28
CA SER A 218 11.33 37.38 -19.63
C SER A 218 10.75 38.80 -19.67
N ASN A 219 10.27 39.34 -18.55
CA ASN A 219 9.69 40.69 -18.47
C ASN A 219 10.71 41.76 -18.03
N LEU A 220 11.96 41.37 -17.80
CA LEU A 220 13.06 42.23 -17.35
C LEU A 220 14.15 42.42 -18.43
N SER A 221 13.93 41.92 -19.65
CA SER A 221 14.77 42.11 -20.84
C SER A 221 14.04 42.90 -21.91
#